data_AF-A0A955ZW66-F1
#
_entry.id   AF-A0A955ZW66-F1
#
_cell.length_a   1.000
_cell.length_b   1.000
_cell.length_c   1.000
_cell.angle_alpha   90.00
_cell.angle_beta   90.00
_cell.angle_gamma   90.00
#
_symmetry.space_group_name_H-M   'P 1'
#
loop_
_entity.id
_entity.type
_entity.pdbx_description
1 polymer ?
#
loop_
_entity_poly.entity_id
_entity_poly.type
_entity_poly.pdbx_seq_one_letter_code
_entity_poly.pdbx_strand_id
1 'polypeptide(L)'
;AQALDDPRVKDMNALVRKSPSEENRAARDVVLRDVILEKQAATAAEFDAVHSVARAREVGSLSDILAPGMLRERLIGSLEASLRNA
;
A
#
# COMPACT_ATOMS: atom_id res chain seq x y z
N ALA A 1 1.87 15.15 -5.77
CA ALA A 1 1.07 14.04 -5.22
C ALA A 1 -0.06 13.74 -6.20
N GLN A 2 -0.33 12.48 -6.55
CA GLN A 2 -1.30 12.09 -7.60
C GLN A 2 -2.69 12.75 -7.43
N ALA A 3 -3.12 12.98 -6.19
CA ALA A 3 -4.38 13.66 -5.90
C ALA A 3 -4.45 15.12 -6.39
N LEU A 4 -3.32 15.84 -6.41
CA LEU A 4 -3.27 17.22 -6.92
C LEU A 4 -3.44 17.30 -8.43
N ASP A 5 -3.16 16.20 -9.13
CA ASP A 5 -3.32 16.09 -10.57
C ASP A 5 -4.72 15.65 -11.01
N ASP A 6 -5.55 15.20 -10.05
CA ASP A 6 -6.91 14.76 -10.31
C ASP A 6 -7.77 15.93 -10.84
N PRO A 7 -8.53 15.72 -11.93
CA PRO A 7 -9.36 16.77 -12.52
C PRO A 7 -10.29 17.45 -11.50
N ARG A 8 -10.86 16.69 -10.56
CA ARG A 8 -11.76 17.25 -9.54
C ARG A 8 -11.06 18.28 -8.65
N VAL A 9 -9.81 18.02 -8.27
CA VAL A 9 -9.00 18.95 -7.46
C VAL A 9 -8.56 20.15 -8.30
N LYS A 10 -8.22 19.94 -9.58
CA LYS A 10 -7.86 21.02 -10.50
C LYS A 10 -9.02 21.98 -10.74
N ASP A 11 -10.23 21.45 -10.93
CA ASP A 11 -11.45 22.23 -11.12
C ASP A 11 -11.77 23.07 -9.87
N MET A 12 -11.65 22.48 -8.68
CA MET A 12 -11.84 23.21 -7.42
C MET A 12 -10.75 24.27 -7.18
N ASN A 13 -9.51 23.99 -7.53
CA ASN A 13 -8.44 25.00 -7.48
C ASN A 13 -8.71 26.16 -8.43
N ALA A 14 -9.23 25.88 -9.63
CA ALA A 14 -9.61 26.90 -10.60
C ALA A 14 -10.79 27.74 -10.09
N LEU A 15 -11.79 27.11 -9.44
CA LEU A 15 -12.92 27.80 -8.81
C LEU A 15 -12.46 28.75 -7.69
N VAL A 16 -11.63 28.26 -6.76
CA VAL A 16 -11.07 29.07 -5.67
C VAL A 16 -10.28 30.26 -6.23
N ARG A 17 -9.53 30.06 -7.32
CA ARG A 17 -8.78 31.14 -7.98
C ARG A 17 -9.69 32.17 -8.64
N LYS A 18 -10.78 31.72 -9.30
CA LYS A 18 -11.72 32.60 -10.01
C LYS A 18 -12.63 33.37 -9.04
N SER A 19 -13.00 32.75 -7.94
CA SER A 19 -13.96 33.30 -6.97
C SER A 19 -13.50 32.98 -5.54
N PRO A 20 -12.55 33.75 -4.99
CA PRO A 20 -12.01 33.48 -3.66
C PRO A 20 -13.07 33.70 -2.57
N SER A 21 -13.45 32.63 -1.88
CA SER A 21 -14.31 32.66 -0.69
C SER A 21 -13.89 31.58 0.30
N GLU A 22 -14.31 31.71 1.56
CA GLU A 22 -14.07 30.68 2.57
C GLU A 22 -14.81 29.38 2.25
N GLU A 23 -16.05 29.49 1.78
CA GLU A 23 -16.86 28.36 1.32
C GLU A 23 -16.18 27.59 0.18
N ASN A 24 -15.65 28.29 -0.82
CA ASN A 24 -14.96 27.63 -1.95
C ASN A 24 -13.66 26.94 -1.50
N ARG A 25 -12.94 27.52 -0.52
CA ARG A 25 -11.75 26.88 0.07
C ARG A 25 -12.13 25.62 0.84
N ALA A 26 -13.16 25.69 1.68
CA ALA A 26 -13.65 24.55 2.45
C ALA A 26 -14.12 23.41 1.51
N ALA A 27 -14.89 23.73 0.47
CA ALA A 27 -15.32 22.76 -0.54
C ALA A 27 -14.12 22.11 -1.26
N ARG A 28 -13.12 22.91 -1.64
CA ARG A 28 -11.89 22.41 -2.25
C ARG A 28 -11.13 21.45 -1.33
N ASP A 29 -11.06 21.76 -0.03
CA ASP A 29 -10.35 20.93 0.93
C ASP A 29 -11.06 19.60 1.20
N VAL A 30 -12.40 19.56 1.17
CA VAL A 30 -13.18 18.32 1.19
C VAL A 30 -12.85 17.48 -0.04
N VAL A 31 -12.95 18.04 -1.25
CA VAL A 31 -12.62 17.30 -2.49
C VAL A 31 -11.18 16.80 -2.45
N LEU A 32 -10.23 17.63 -2.03
CA LEU A 32 -8.82 17.21 -1.94
C LEU A 32 -8.63 16.05 -0.97
N ARG A 33 -9.29 16.08 0.21
CA ARG A 33 -9.23 14.99 1.19
C ARG A 33 -9.74 13.69 0.59
N ASP A 34 -10.91 13.72 -0.05
CA ASP A 34 -11.55 12.53 -0.61
C ASP A 34 -10.68 11.91 -1.71
N VAL A 35 -10.17 12.75 -2.62
CA VAL A 35 -9.27 12.28 -3.68
C VAL A 35 -7.97 11.71 -3.11
N ILE A 36 -7.40 12.31 -2.07
CA ILE A 36 -6.21 11.75 -1.40
C ILE A 36 -6.50 10.34 -0.90
N LEU A 37 -7.63 10.13 -0.21
CA LEU A 37 -8.01 8.82 0.32
C LEU A 37 -8.21 7.80 -0.81
N GLU A 38 -8.88 8.18 -1.90
CA GLU A 38 -9.06 7.31 -3.06
C GLU A 38 -7.72 6.89 -3.69
N LYS A 39 -6.80 7.85 -3.93
CA LYS A 39 -5.49 7.52 -4.53
C LYS A 39 -4.64 6.67 -3.58
N GLN A 40 -4.70 6.94 -2.27
CA GLN A 40 -4.01 6.11 -1.27
C GLN A 40 -4.53 4.68 -1.28
N ALA A 41 -5.85 4.48 -1.33
CA ALA A 41 -6.45 3.15 -1.41
C ALA A 41 -6.03 2.41 -2.69
N ALA A 42 -6.00 3.11 -3.83
CA ALA A 42 -5.52 2.53 -5.09
C ALA A 42 -4.05 2.11 -5.00
N THR A 43 -3.18 2.97 -4.49
CA THR A 43 -1.75 2.63 -4.28
C THR A 43 -1.58 1.47 -3.31
N ALA A 44 -2.36 1.40 -2.23
CA ALA A 44 -2.32 0.27 -1.30
C ALA A 44 -2.71 -1.04 -1.99
N ALA A 45 -3.75 -1.04 -2.82
CA ALA A 45 -4.15 -2.22 -3.58
C ALA A 45 -3.08 -2.66 -4.60
N GLU A 46 -2.44 -1.71 -5.30
CA GLU A 46 -1.31 -1.99 -6.19
C GLU A 46 -0.12 -2.59 -5.42
N PHE A 47 0.18 -2.05 -4.24
CA PHE A 47 1.24 -2.55 -3.38
C PHE A 47 0.95 -3.99 -2.95
N ASP A 48 -0.25 -4.27 -2.42
CA ASP A 48 -0.64 -5.61 -1.96
C ASP A 48 -0.63 -6.64 -3.11
N ALA A 49 -0.97 -6.22 -4.33
CA ALA A 49 -0.94 -7.09 -5.51
C ALA A 49 0.48 -7.57 -5.86
N VAL A 50 1.52 -6.77 -5.58
CA VAL A 50 2.92 -7.12 -5.88
C VAL A 50 3.72 -7.53 -4.65
N HIS A 51 3.30 -7.14 -3.45
CA HIS A 51 3.98 -7.36 -2.19
C HIS A 51 3.23 -8.34 -1.28
N SER A 52 3.12 -9.59 -1.75
CA SER A 52 2.51 -10.68 -0.98
C SER A 52 3.53 -11.75 -0.60
N VAL A 53 3.28 -12.43 0.52
CA VAL A 53 4.12 -13.57 0.98
C VAL A 53 4.12 -14.70 -0.07
N ALA A 54 3.00 -14.90 -0.77
CA ALA A 54 2.89 -15.87 -1.86
C ALA A 54 3.84 -15.52 -3.01
N ARG A 55 3.84 -14.27 -3.46
CA ARG A 55 4.76 -13.75 -4.49
C ARG A 55 6.21 -13.91 -4.04
N ALA A 56 6.52 -13.58 -2.79
CA ALA A 56 7.88 -13.72 -2.25
C ALA A 56 8.40 -15.16 -2.32
N ARG A 57 7.52 -16.17 -2.14
CA ARG A 57 7.85 -17.57 -2.39
C ARG A 57 8.02 -17.87 -3.89
N GLU A 58 7.10 -17.41 -4.74
CA GLU A 58 7.15 -17.64 -6.20
C GLU A 58 8.44 -17.12 -6.85
N VAL A 59 8.94 -15.96 -6.40
CA VAL A 59 10.18 -15.36 -6.92
C VAL A 59 11.45 -15.90 -6.22
N GLY A 60 11.31 -16.88 -5.33
CA GLY A 60 12.43 -17.53 -4.64
C GLY A 60 13.05 -16.74 -3.48
N SER A 61 12.43 -15.62 -3.07
CA SER A 61 12.89 -14.87 -1.89
C SER A 61 12.58 -15.61 -0.58
N LEU A 62 11.51 -16.42 -0.56
CA LEU A 62 11.17 -17.32 0.53
C LEU A 62 11.21 -18.76 0.03
N SER A 63 11.69 -19.67 0.88
CA SER A 63 11.70 -21.10 0.56
C SER A 63 10.32 -21.75 0.73
N ASP A 64 9.55 -21.33 1.74
CA ASP A 64 8.27 -21.95 2.07
C ASP A 64 7.37 -21.00 2.89
N ILE A 65 6.08 -21.33 3.02
CA ILE A 65 5.11 -20.65 3.88
C ILE A 65 4.57 -21.67 4.87
N LEU A 66 4.82 -21.45 6.17
CA LEU A 66 4.53 -22.44 7.21
C LEU A 66 3.27 -22.08 8.00
N ALA A 67 2.44 -23.09 8.27
CA ALA A 67 1.36 -22.94 9.24
C ALA A 67 1.96 -22.75 10.66
N PRO A 68 1.35 -21.92 11.53
CA PRO A 68 1.90 -21.63 12.85
C PRO A 68 2.21 -22.88 13.70
N GLY A 69 1.36 -23.90 13.65
CA GLY A 69 1.54 -25.14 14.41
C GLY A 69 2.77 -25.97 13.99
N MET A 70 3.32 -25.74 12.79
CA MET A 70 4.49 -26.45 12.27
C MET A 70 5.81 -25.73 12.56
N LEU A 71 5.77 -24.49 13.05
CA LEU A 71 6.95 -23.63 13.19
C LEU A 71 8.04 -24.30 14.03
N ARG A 72 7.68 -24.84 15.20
CA ARG A 72 8.64 -25.43 16.14
C ARG A 72 9.39 -26.60 15.51
N GLU A 73 8.67 -27.54 14.92
CA GLU A 73 9.24 -28.73 14.28
C GLU A 73 10.17 -28.33 13.12
N ARG A 74 9.70 -27.45 12.23
CA ARG A 74 10.47 -27.02 11.05
C ARG A 74 11.73 -26.24 11.41
N LEU A 75 11.67 -25.37 12.41
CA LEU A 75 12.83 -24.61 12.88
C LEU A 75 13.88 -25.52 13.53
N ILE A 76 13.47 -26.43 14.42
CA ILE A 76 14.40 -27.38 15.05
C ILE A 76 15.07 -28.23 13.98
N GLY A 77 14.29 -28.83 13.06
CA GLY A 77 14.85 -29.65 11.99
C GLY A 77 15.82 -28.89 11.09
N SER A 78 15.52 -27.61 10.77
CA SER A 78 16.42 -26.77 9.98
C SER A 78 17.73 -26.45 10.71
N LEU A 79 17.69 -26.16 12.00
CA LEU A 79 18.88 -25.88 12.81
C LEU A 79 19.77 -27.13 12.94
N GLU A 80 19.16 -28.28 13.23
CA GLU A 80 19.88 -29.54 13.31
C GLU A 80 20.52 -29.94 11.98
N ALA A 81 19.83 -29.73 10.86
CA ALA A 81 20.39 -29.97 9.54
C ALA A 81 21.57 -29.04 9.24
N SER A 82 21.46 -27.76 9.61
CA SER A 82 22.56 -26.80 9.45
C SER A 82 23.79 -27.19 10.26
N LEU A 83 23.62 -27.70 11.49
CA LEU A 83 24.71 -28.13 12.34
C LEU A 83 25.41 -29.39 11.82
N ARG A 84 24.68 -30.30 11.15
CA ARG A 84 25.27 -31.49 10.52
C ARG A 84 26.05 -31.19 9.25
N ASN A 85 25.73 -30.08 8.59
CA ASN A 85 26.34 -29.64 7.33
C ASN A 85 27.44 -28.58 7.53
N ALA A 86 27.80 -28.29 8.78
CA ALA A 86 28.87 -27.37 9.18
C ALA A 86 30.15 -28.16 9.51
#